data_AF-A0A1V0DC78-F1
#
_entry.id   AF-A0A1V0DC78-F1
#
_cell.length_a   1.000
_cell.length_b   1.000
_cell.length_c   1.000
_cell.angle_alpha   90.00
_cell.angle_beta   90.00
_cell.angle_gamma   90.00
#
_symmetry.space_group_name_H-M   'P 1'
#
loop_
_entity.id
_entity.type
_entity.pdbx_description
1 polymer ?
#
loop_
_entity_poly.entity_id
_entity_poly.type
_entity_poly.pdbx_seq_one_letter_code
_entity_poly.pdbx_strand_id
1 'polypeptide(L)'
;MRWWILSLLVGAMGWGPVGAQPRTVVLRTNLPEAFVYADSVLLGTAAQGRFSIPPGTGVLRLVPPAVDAWSIPPVSRSLAGLPAADSLVLTLRFPYRYRIETIPFGASVTLRRPDGSRIDLGVTPLTHAAAEPLEGVLLVERTGYLPERIEPGRNLWNRAVLSLTPALRTSAPQAEVTWSPPRRPRRWIDYAAVGLAVSAGALSVYYKFKADDLYDAYLRTGDPALRPRVTAYDDRALVALGAMQVGVGVLAVRLALRR
;
A
#
# COMPACT_ATOMS: atom_id res chain seq x y z
N MET A 1 67.04 32.96 -28.40
CA MET A 1 65.79 32.20 -28.15
C MET A 1 65.49 32.37 -26.65
N ARG A 2 64.72 33.37 -26.23
CA ARG A 2 63.25 33.45 -26.22
C ARG A 2 62.68 32.29 -25.38
N TRP A 3 62.04 32.59 -24.25
CA TRP A 3 60.62 32.32 -23.95
C TRP A 3 60.28 32.84 -22.54
N TRP A 4 59.37 33.81 -22.50
CA TRP A 4 58.71 34.34 -21.32
C TRP A 4 57.54 33.42 -20.96
N ILE A 5 57.42 32.95 -19.72
CA ILE A 5 56.23 32.26 -19.25
C ILE A 5 55.29 33.30 -18.63
N LEU A 6 54.22 33.61 -19.37
CA LEU A 6 53.12 34.47 -18.94
C LEU A 6 52.39 33.81 -17.75
N SER A 7 52.28 34.57 -16.66
CA SER A 7 51.39 34.27 -15.55
C SER A 7 49.95 34.59 -15.95
N LEU A 8 49.13 33.56 -16.14
CA LEU A 8 47.70 33.67 -16.43
C LEU A 8 46.90 33.42 -15.14
N LEU A 9 46.84 34.41 -14.26
CA LEU A 9 45.96 34.44 -13.09
C LEU A 9 44.58 34.93 -13.55
N VAL A 10 43.78 34.01 -14.08
CA VAL A 10 42.37 34.24 -14.37
C VAL A 10 41.61 34.29 -13.05
N GLY A 11 41.06 35.48 -12.76
CA GLY A 11 40.21 35.72 -11.61
C GLY A 11 38.94 34.87 -11.67
N ALA A 12 38.85 33.90 -10.77
CA ALA A 12 37.57 33.31 -10.38
C ALA A 12 36.81 34.34 -9.54
N MET A 13 36.11 35.26 -10.20
CA MET A 13 35.05 36.04 -9.56
C MET A 13 33.96 35.07 -9.12
N GLY A 14 33.99 34.73 -7.83
CA GLY A 14 33.02 33.87 -7.19
C GLY A 14 31.62 34.47 -7.32
N TRP A 15 30.79 33.84 -8.14
CA TRP A 15 29.34 33.94 -8.01
C TRP A 15 28.98 33.15 -6.76
N GLY A 16 29.07 33.81 -5.59
CA GLY A 16 28.49 33.27 -4.38
C GLY A 16 26.99 33.08 -4.62
N PRO A 17 26.41 31.92 -4.29
CA PRO A 17 24.96 31.76 -4.39
C PRO A 17 24.33 32.87 -3.56
N VAL A 18 23.48 33.69 -4.19
CA VAL A 18 22.64 34.65 -3.48
C VAL A 18 21.87 33.84 -2.44
N GLY A 19 22.27 33.97 -1.18
CA GLY A 19 21.73 33.18 -0.09
C GLY A 19 20.25 33.50 0.03
N ALA A 20 19.41 32.61 -0.48
CA ALA A 20 17.98 32.73 -0.28
C ALA A 20 17.73 32.68 1.24
N GLN A 21 17.06 33.72 1.75
CA GLN A 21 16.82 33.85 3.17
C GLN A 21 15.87 32.75 3.66
N PRO A 22 16.08 32.21 4.87
CA PRO A 22 15.17 31.23 5.45
C PRO A 22 13.80 31.85 5.64
N ARG A 23 12.76 31.10 5.27
CA ARG A 23 11.37 31.55 5.33
C ARG A 23 10.67 30.96 6.55
N THR A 24 9.85 31.75 7.24
CA THR A 24 9.04 31.22 8.35
C THR A 24 7.67 30.77 7.84
N VAL A 25 7.25 29.56 8.21
CA VAL A 25 5.91 29.03 7.88
C VAL A 25 5.13 28.76 9.16
N VAL A 26 3.93 29.33 9.22
CA VAL A 26 2.92 29.08 10.25
C VAL A 26 1.97 28.00 9.72
N LEU A 27 2.06 26.79 10.27
CA LEU A 27 1.28 25.64 9.85
C LEU A 27 0.03 25.48 10.73
N ARG A 28 -1.13 25.34 10.10
CA ARG A 28 -2.41 24.98 10.74
C ARG A 28 -2.85 23.61 10.24
N THR A 29 -3.06 22.67 11.15
CA THR A 29 -3.50 21.31 10.82
C THR A 29 -4.48 20.78 11.86
N ASN A 30 -5.25 19.75 11.50
CA ASN A 30 -6.10 18.99 12.41
C ASN A 30 -5.39 17.77 13.03
N LEU A 31 -4.08 17.61 12.80
CA LEU A 31 -3.25 16.55 13.40
C LEU A 31 -1.92 17.11 13.94
N PRO A 32 -1.89 17.62 15.19
CA PRO A 32 -0.69 18.25 15.75
C PRO A 32 0.50 17.28 15.88
N GLU A 33 0.24 15.98 16.03
CA GLU A 33 1.26 14.95 16.11
C GLU A 33 1.88 14.57 14.75
N ALA A 34 1.39 15.10 13.64
CA ALA A 34 1.94 14.83 12.30
C ALA A 34 3.40 15.30 12.15
N PHE A 35 4.24 14.50 11.51
CA PHE A 35 5.59 14.89 11.11
C PHE A 35 5.54 15.85 9.93
N VAL A 36 6.34 16.92 9.99
CA VAL A 36 6.43 17.95 8.97
C VAL A 36 7.76 17.81 8.24
N TYR A 37 7.69 17.63 6.93
CA TYR A 37 8.85 17.53 6.04
C TYR A 37 8.88 18.71 5.08
N ALA A 38 10.07 19.32 4.93
CA ALA A 38 10.41 20.18 3.80
C ALA A 38 11.19 19.32 2.80
N ASP A 39 10.55 18.96 1.70
CA ASP A 39 11.00 17.94 0.74
C ASP A 39 11.34 16.61 1.45
N SER A 40 12.63 16.39 1.71
CA SER A 40 13.18 15.19 2.36
C SER A 40 13.60 15.42 3.82
N VAL A 41 13.64 16.68 4.27
CA VAL A 41 14.18 17.06 5.58
C VAL A 41 13.06 17.10 6.61
N LEU A 42 13.18 16.32 7.67
CA LEU A 42 12.28 16.37 8.81
C LEU A 42 12.51 17.67 9.61
N LEU A 43 11.47 18.50 9.71
CA LEU A 43 11.52 19.74 10.49
C LEU A 43 11.05 19.54 11.94
N GLY A 44 10.20 18.54 12.19
CA GLY A 44 9.65 18.24 13.51
C GLY A 44 8.18 17.80 13.44
N THR A 45 7.43 18.05 14.51
CA THR A 45 6.00 17.74 14.62
C THR A 45 5.15 18.99 14.42
N ALA A 46 3.97 18.86 13.81
CA ALA A 46 3.07 19.97 13.48
C ALA A 46 2.59 20.77 14.71
N ALA A 47 2.66 20.19 15.92
CA ALA A 47 2.37 20.82 17.20
C ALA A 47 3.23 22.07 17.47
N GLN A 48 4.42 22.16 16.86
CA GLN A 48 5.27 23.36 16.94
C GLN A 48 4.61 24.58 16.27
N GLY A 49 3.75 24.36 15.27
CA GLY A 49 2.98 25.39 14.57
C GLY A 49 3.78 26.37 13.72
N ARG A 50 5.10 26.54 13.96
CA ARG A 50 5.99 27.45 13.23
C ARG A 50 7.28 26.73 12.86
N PHE A 51 7.70 26.89 11.61
CA PHE A 51 8.88 26.22 11.06
C PHE A 51 9.73 27.21 10.25
N SER A 52 11.05 27.12 10.38
CA SER A 52 11.98 27.76 9.46
C SER A 52 12.25 26.79 8.30
N ILE A 53 11.91 27.20 7.08
CA ILE A 53 12.05 26.37 5.89
C ILE A 53 13.39 26.67 5.21
N PRO A 54 14.19 25.64 4.88
CA PRO A 54 15.43 25.80 4.14
C PRO A 54 15.20 26.50 2.78
N PRO A 55 16.13 27.34 2.33
CA PRO A 55 16.04 27.95 1.02
C PRO A 55 15.96 26.89 -0.09
N GLY A 56 15.14 27.16 -1.11
CA GLY A 56 14.95 26.24 -2.24
C GLY A 56 13.98 25.08 -1.97
N THR A 57 13.34 25.02 -0.79
CA THR A 57 12.33 23.98 -0.52
C THR A 57 11.16 24.08 -1.50
N GLY A 58 10.87 22.98 -2.20
CA GLY A 58 9.81 22.91 -3.20
C GLY A 58 8.46 22.52 -2.63
N VAL A 59 8.44 21.57 -1.68
CA VAL A 59 7.22 20.95 -1.17
C VAL A 59 7.25 20.85 0.35
N LEU A 60 6.15 21.25 1.00
CA LEU A 60 5.90 20.93 2.40
C LEU A 60 4.97 19.72 2.48
N ARG A 61 5.33 18.70 3.26
CA ARG A 61 4.57 17.44 3.40
C ARG A 61 4.32 17.12 4.87
N LEU A 62 3.07 16.81 5.20
CA LEU A 62 2.67 16.30 6.51
C LEU A 62 2.46 14.79 6.42
N VAL A 63 3.03 14.07 7.38
CA VAL A 63 2.96 12.61 7.49
C VAL A 63 2.43 12.24 8.88
N PRO A 64 1.38 11.42 9.01
CA PRO A 64 0.84 11.00 10.31
C PRO A 64 1.84 10.11 11.07
N PRO A 65 1.86 10.13 12.43
CA PRO A 65 2.95 9.55 13.22
C PRO A 65 2.87 8.05 13.55
N ALA A 66 1.76 7.33 13.28
CA ALA A 66 1.53 6.00 13.88
C ALA A 66 0.95 4.90 12.96
N VAL A 67 1.06 3.66 13.45
CA VAL A 67 1.07 2.35 12.74
C VAL A 67 -0.24 1.95 12.05
N ASP A 68 -1.40 2.48 12.47
CA ASP A 68 -2.68 2.28 11.77
C ASP A 68 -2.91 3.30 10.64
N ALA A 69 -1.99 4.25 10.45
CA ALA A 69 -2.08 5.32 9.45
C ALA A 69 -1.59 4.93 8.06
N TRP A 70 -1.31 3.63 7.78
CA TRP A 70 -1.02 3.17 6.41
C TRP A 70 -2.14 3.53 5.44
N SER A 71 -3.35 3.75 5.96
CA SER A 71 -4.52 4.17 5.19
C SER A 71 -4.72 5.69 5.11
N ILE A 72 -3.93 6.52 5.81
CA ILE A 72 -4.04 7.99 5.75
C ILE A 72 -2.93 8.52 4.83
N PRO A 73 -3.27 9.02 3.62
CA PRO A 73 -2.27 9.52 2.70
C PRO A 73 -1.59 10.79 3.27
N PRO A 74 -0.29 11.00 3.01
CA PRO A 74 0.37 12.26 3.31
C PRO A 74 -0.33 13.43 2.61
N VAL A 75 -0.36 14.59 3.27
CA VAL A 75 -0.86 15.84 2.69
C VAL A 75 0.33 16.69 2.29
N SER A 76 0.41 17.07 1.02
CA SER A 76 1.52 17.87 0.48
C SER A 76 1.03 19.18 -0.12
N ARG A 77 1.87 20.22 -0.02
CA ARG A 77 1.65 21.52 -0.64
C ARG A 77 2.92 21.97 -1.35
N SER A 78 2.79 22.27 -2.65
CA SER A 78 3.85 22.95 -3.39
C SER A 78 4.00 24.39 -2.89
N LEU A 79 5.24 24.79 -2.65
CA LEU A 79 5.62 26.15 -2.32
C LEU A 79 6.00 26.96 -3.57
N ALA A 80 6.13 26.31 -4.73
CA ALA A 80 6.40 26.96 -5.99
C ALA A 80 5.29 27.97 -6.34
N GLY A 81 5.67 29.19 -6.69
CA GLY A 81 4.74 30.27 -7.04
C GLY A 81 4.08 30.98 -5.86
N LEU A 82 4.39 30.61 -4.61
CA LEU A 82 4.00 31.42 -3.46
C LEU A 82 4.93 32.63 -3.33
N PRO A 83 4.42 33.82 -2.96
CA PRO A 83 5.24 35.01 -2.82
C PRO A 83 6.38 34.78 -1.84
N ALA A 84 7.56 35.33 -2.12
CA ALA A 84 8.73 35.28 -1.24
C ALA A 84 8.56 36.24 -0.06
N ALA A 85 7.56 35.98 0.77
CA ALA A 85 7.30 36.71 2.00
C ALA A 85 8.02 36.03 3.18
N ASP A 86 8.52 36.83 4.12
CA ASP A 86 9.22 36.39 5.33
C ASP A 86 8.38 35.40 6.16
N SER A 87 7.06 35.56 6.13
CA SER A 87 6.11 34.64 6.77
C SER A 87 5.05 34.13 5.79
N LEU A 88 4.68 32.85 5.93
CA LEU A 88 3.60 32.20 5.18
C LEU A 88 2.68 31.45 6.12
N VAL A 89 1.38 31.64 5.97
CA VAL A 89 0.38 30.84 6.71
C VAL A 89 -0.13 29.74 5.80
N LEU A 90 0.10 28.49 6.17
CA LEU A 90 -0.38 27.31 5.44
C LEU A 90 -1.39 26.54 6.29
N THR A 91 -2.52 26.18 5.68
CA THR A 91 -3.52 25.31 6.29
C THR A 91 -3.53 23.98 5.55
N LEU A 92 -3.10 22.90 6.22
CA LEU A 92 -3.03 21.55 5.67
C LEU A 92 -3.79 20.61 6.60
N ARG A 93 -4.92 20.07 6.12
CA ARG A 93 -5.82 19.22 6.89
C ARG A 93 -5.86 17.82 6.30
N PHE A 94 -5.84 16.81 7.16
CA PHE A 94 -6.10 15.43 6.79
C PHE A 94 -7.61 15.19 6.70
N PRO A 95 -8.10 14.45 5.68
CA PRO A 95 -9.50 14.06 5.61
C PRO A 95 -9.82 13.04 6.72
N TYR A 96 -11.02 13.15 7.29
CA TYR A 96 -11.58 12.15 8.18
C TYR A 96 -12.06 10.96 7.36
N ARG A 97 -11.76 9.75 7.81
CA ARG A 97 -12.14 8.50 7.16
C ARG A 97 -12.95 7.63 8.09
N TYR A 98 -14.03 7.06 7.56
CA TYR A 98 -14.98 6.22 8.27
C TYR A 98 -15.09 4.90 7.54
N ARG A 99 -14.72 3.80 8.23
CA ARG A 99 -14.86 2.44 7.72
C ARG A 99 -15.91 1.70 8.53
N ILE A 100 -17.00 1.31 7.87
CA ILE A 100 -18.15 0.68 8.50
C ILE A 100 -18.34 -0.71 7.89
N GLU A 101 -18.29 -1.73 8.72
CA GLU A 101 -18.41 -3.13 8.34
C GLU A 101 -19.57 -3.75 9.13
N THR A 102 -20.35 -4.61 8.48
CA THR A 102 -21.44 -5.34 9.14
C THR A 102 -21.33 -6.84 8.91
N ILE A 103 -21.84 -7.61 9.86
CA ILE A 103 -22.06 -9.04 9.76
C ILE A 103 -23.56 -9.28 9.95
N PRO A 104 -24.30 -9.72 8.91
CA PRO A 104 -23.87 -9.90 7.53
C PRO A 104 -23.60 -8.58 6.77
N PHE A 105 -22.84 -8.66 5.67
CA PHE A 105 -22.47 -7.54 4.79
C PHE A 105 -23.65 -7.06 3.93
N GLY A 106 -23.62 -5.82 3.44
CA GLY A 106 -24.63 -5.25 2.55
C GLY A 106 -25.78 -4.56 3.30
N ALA A 107 -25.48 -3.89 4.40
CA ALA A 107 -26.41 -3.00 5.08
C ALA A 107 -26.30 -1.60 4.50
N SER A 108 -27.41 -0.88 4.35
CA SER A 108 -27.41 0.53 3.93
C SER A 108 -26.96 1.40 5.10
N VAL A 109 -26.09 2.36 4.83
CA VAL A 109 -25.56 3.30 5.82
C VAL A 109 -26.01 4.70 5.47
N THR A 110 -26.74 5.33 6.39
CA THR A 110 -27.24 6.68 6.23
C THR A 110 -26.77 7.55 7.39
N LEU A 111 -26.29 8.76 7.11
CA LEU A 111 -26.07 9.78 8.12
C LEU A 111 -27.35 10.59 8.37
N ARG A 112 -27.80 10.65 9.62
CA ARG A 112 -28.82 11.60 10.09
C ARG A 112 -28.15 12.73 10.84
N ARG A 113 -28.13 13.92 10.26
CA ARG A 113 -27.52 15.12 10.85
C ARG A 113 -28.38 15.71 11.97
N PRO A 114 -27.81 16.58 12.84
CA PRO A 114 -28.57 17.27 13.89
C PRO A 114 -29.71 18.15 13.38
N ASP A 115 -29.58 18.68 12.16
CA ASP A 115 -30.61 19.47 11.46
C ASP A 115 -31.79 18.64 10.93
N GLY A 116 -31.77 17.32 11.13
CA GLY A 116 -32.78 16.38 10.65
C GLY A 116 -32.57 15.91 9.20
N SER A 117 -31.59 16.45 8.47
CA SER A 117 -31.28 16.01 7.12
C SER A 117 -30.72 14.59 7.09
N ARG A 118 -31.07 13.86 6.02
CA ARG A 118 -30.68 12.46 5.78
C ARG A 118 -29.77 12.40 4.56
N ILE A 119 -28.58 11.84 4.72
CA ILE A 119 -27.61 11.65 3.63
C ILE A 119 -27.32 10.16 3.51
N ASP A 120 -27.59 9.58 2.35
CA ASP A 120 -27.19 8.21 2.05
C ASP A 120 -25.68 8.17 1.77
N LEU A 121 -24.96 7.30 2.48
CA LEU A 121 -23.52 7.12 2.32
C LEU A 121 -23.18 5.87 1.51
N GLY A 122 -24.13 4.96 1.31
CA GLY A 122 -23.95 3.72 0.54
C GLY A 122 -24.19 2.44 1.35
N VAL A 123 -23.46 1.37 1.03
CA VAL A 123 -23.67 0.03 1.62
C VAL A 123 -22.39 -0.55 2.21
N THR A 124 -22.50 -1.39 3.25
CA THR A 124 -21.34 -2.04 3.89
C THR A 124 -20.79 -3.20 3.05
N PRO A 125 -19.46 -3.44 3.04
CA PRO A 125 -18.42 -2.65 3.70
C PRO A 125 -18.24 -1.27 3.03
N LEU A 126 -18.31 -0.21 3.84
CA LEU A 126 -18.28 1.18 3.38
C LEU A 126 -16.98 1.85 3.85
N THR A 127 -16.33 2.59 2.95
CA THR A 127 -15.26 3.54 3.29
C THR A 127 -15.67 4.93 2.80
N HIS A 128 -15.92 5.85 3.72
CA HIS A 128 -16.31 7.23 3.42
C HIS A 128 -15.23 8.21 3.88
N ALA A 129 -14.97 9.25 3.08
CA ALA A 129 -14.02 10.31 3.40
C ALA A 129 -14.74 11.66 3.46
N ALA A 130 -14.46 12.44 4.51
CA ALA A 130 -15.04 13.76 4.73
C ALA A 130 -13.95 14.78 5.08
N ALA A 131 -14.14 16.03 4.67
CA ALA A 131 -13.21 17.13 5.00
C ALA A 131 -13.30 17.53 6.49
N GLU A 132 -14.44 17.30 7.11
CA GLU A 132 -14.75 17.61 8.50
C GLU A 132 -15.32 16.37 9.20
N PRO A 133 -15.30 16.32 10.55
CA PRO A 133 -15.94 15.24 11.29
C PRO A 133 -17.42 15.11 10.89
N LEU A 134 -17.91 13.89 10.72
CA LEU A 134 -19.33 13.67 10.49
C LEU A 134 -20.08 13.98 11.79
N GLU A 135 -21.11 14.82 11.68
CA GLU A 135 -21.97 15.18 12.81
C GLU A 135 -23.33 14.49 12.70
N GLY A 136 -23.81 13.95 13.83
CA GLY A 136 -25.08 13.23 13.93
C GLY A 136 -24.91 11.74 14.18
N VAL A 137 -25.84 10.94 13.67
CA VAL A 137 -25.91 9.49 13.93
C VAL A 137 -25.90 8.74 12.61
N LEU A 138 -25.04 7.74 12.49
CA LEU A 138 -25.06 6.78 11.40
C LEU A 138 -26.12 5.72 11.71
N LEU A 139 -27.10 5.61 10.84
CA LEU A 139 -28.11 4.57 10.87
C LEU A 139 -27.71 3.48 9.88
N VAL A 140 -27.58 2.26 10.38
CA VAL A 140 -27.22 1.08 9.59
C VAL A 140 -28.41 0.15 9.55
N GLU A 141 -28.95 -0.07 8.35
CA GLU A 141 -30.20 -0.80 8.15
C GLU A 141 -29.99 -1.97 7.19
N ARG A 142 -30.64 -3.10 7.47
CA ARG A 142 -30.67 -4.25 6.56
C ARG A 142 -32.00 -4.99 6.71
N THR A 143 -32.61 -5.34 5.58
CA THR A 143 -33.86 -6.11 5.57
C THR A 143 -33.73 -7.40 6.37
N GLY A 144 -34.65 -7.61 7.32
CA GLY A 144 -34.66 -8.79 8.21
C GLY A 144 -33.80 -8.64 9.46
N TYR A 145 -33.18 -7.47 9.69
CA TYR A 145 -32.36 -7.18 10.86
C TYR A 145 -32.86 -5.91 11.56
N LEU A 146 -32.59 -5.81 12.86
CA LEU A 146 -32.82 -4.59 13.63
C LEU A 146 -31.85 -3.49 13.18
N PRO A 147 -32.30 -2.23 13.09
CA PRO A 147 -31.43 -1.12 12.71
C PRO A 147 -30.45 -0.80 13.84
N GLU A 148 -29.20 -0.55 13.49
CA GLU A 148 -28.15 -0.17 14.43
C GLU A 148 -27.80 1.31 14.28
N ARG A 149 -27.42 1.94 15.40
CA ARG A 149 -27.03 3.35 15.46
C ARG A 149 -25.60 3.47 15.93
N ILE A 150 -24.79 4.24 15.20
CA ILE A 150 -23.39 4.48 15.53
C ILE A 150 -23.11 5.97 15.53
N GLU A 151 -22.31 6.43 16.49
CA GLU A 151 -21.70 7.76 16.43
C GLU A 151 -20.44 7.69 15.57
N PRO A 152 -20.27 8.55 14.54
CA PRO A 152 -19.16 8.47 13.58
C PRO A 152 -17.75 8.52 14.21
N GLY A 153 -17.61 9.08 15.42
CA GLY A 153 -16.33 9.38 16.04
C GLY A 153 -15.70 10.67 15.47
N ARG A 154 -14.66 11.17 16.15
CA ARG A 154 -13.94 12.41 15.81
C ARG A 154 -12.46 12.20 15.48
N ASN A 155 -12.01 10.95 15.41
CA ASN A 155 -10.63 10.65 15.04
C ASN A 155 -10.49 10.78 13.52
N LEU A 156 -9.27 10.99 13.01
CA LEU A 156 -9.05 11.01 11.55
C LEU A 156 -9.38 9.67 10.88
N TRP A 157 -9.30 8.58 11.63
CA TRP A 157 -9.64 7.24 11.16
C TRP A 157 -10.58 6.58 12.17
N ASN A 158 -11.82 6.36 11.77
CA ASN A 158 -12.85 5.73 12.59
C ASN A 158 -13.23 4.40 11.95
N ARG A 159 -13.15 3.31 12.71
CA ARG A 159 -13.58 1.98 12.27
C ARG A 159 -14.69 1.48 13.17
N ALA A 160 -15.79 1.07 12.57
CA ALA A 160 -16.91 0.42 13.25
C ALA A 160 -17.19 -0.93 12.60
N VAL A 161 -17.27 -1.98 13.42
CA VAL A 161 -17.67 -3.33 13.00
C VAL A 161 -18.92 -3.70 13.79
N LEU A 162 -20.01 -3.93 13.09
CA LEU A 162 -21.31 -4.25 13.69
C LEU A 162 -21.72 -5.69 13.39
N SER A 163 -22.25 -6.37 14.39
CA SER A 163 -22.98 -7.62 14.18
C SER A 163 -24.47 -7.32 14.26
N LEU A 164 -25.19 -7.44 13.15
CA LEU A 164 -26.60 -7.09 13.09
C LEU A 164 -27.45 -8.18 13.73
N THR A 165 -28.41 -7.78 14.58
CA THR A 165 -29.34 -8.71 15.22
C THR A 165 -30.51 -8.98 14.29
N PRO A 166 -30.87 -10.24 13.97
CA PRO A 166 -32.06 -10.55 13.19
C PRO A 166 -33.31 -9.99 13.86
N ALA A 167 -34.16 -9.31 13.10
CA ALA A 167 -35.49 -8.94 13.59
C ALA A 167 -36.30 -10.24 13.69
N LEU A 168 -36.58 -10.70 14.91
CA LEU A 168 -37.41 -11.89 15.16
C LEU A 168 -38.67 -11.82 14.30
N ARG A 169 -38.73 -12.65 13.25
CA ARG A 169 -40.00 -12.97 12.61
C ARG A 169 -40.71 -13.96 13.53
N THR A 170 -41.85 -13.57 14.07
CA THR A 170 -42.85 -14.51 14.56
C THR A 170 -43.08 -15.55 13.47
N SER A 171 -42.67 -16.79 13.75
CA SER A 171 -42.95 -18.03 13.03
C SER A 171 -43.13 -17.92 11.50
N ALA A 172 -42.03 -17.93 10.75
CA ALA A 172 -42.05 -18.50 9.40
C ALA A 172 -41.57 -19.96 9.49
N PRO A 173 -42.20 -20.90 8.76
CA PRO A 173 -41.86 -22.32 8.85
C PRO A 173 -40.38 -22.48 8.49
N GLN A 174 -39.67 -23.22 9.34
CA GLN A 174 -38.27 -23.55 9.15
C GLN A 174 -38.11 -24.17 7.76
N ALA A 175 -37.60 -23.40 6.81
CA ALA A 175 -37.04 -23.97 5.59
C ALA A 175 -35.88 -24.83 6.08
N GLU A 176 -36.04 -26.14 5.95
CA GLU A 176 -35.03 -27.13 6.22
C GLU A 176 -33.83 -26.82 5.33
N VAL A 177 -32.87 -26.06 5.87
CA VAL A 177 -31.61 -25.80 5.18
C VAL A 177 -30.91 -27.14 5.15
N THR A 178 -30.95 -27.81 3.99
CA THR A 178 -30.20 -29.04 3.74
C THR A 178 -28.71 -28.70 3.83
N TRP A 179 -28.17 -28.76 5.04
CA TRP A 179 -26.76 -28.58 5.30
C TRP A 179 -26.01 -29.75 4.66
N SER A 180 -25.32 -29.49 3.56
CA SER A 180 -24.36 -30.44 3.02
C SER A 180 -23.03 -30.22 3.75
N PRO A 181 -22.45 -31.23 4.42
CA PRO A 181 -21.16 -31.08 5.06
C PRO A 181 -20.12 -30.61 4.02
N PRO A 182 -19.33 -29.57 4.31
CA PRO A 182 -18.29 -29.13 3.40
C PRO A 182 -17.32 -30.29 3.15
N ARG A 183 -17.12 -30.66 1.87
CA ARG A 183 -16.19 -31.72 1.49
C ARG A 183 -14.81 -31.38 2.07
N ARG A 184 -14.28 -32.27 2.93
CA ARG A 184 -13.00 -32.07 3.61
C ARG A 184 -11.92 -31.74 2.56
N PRO A 185 -11.27 -30.57 2.63
CA PRO A 185 -10.31 -30.17 1.61
C PRO A 185 -9.15 -31.18 1.61
N ARG A 186 -8.83 -31.74 0.44
CA ARG A 186 -7.71 -32.67 0.24
C ARG A 186 -6.37 -31.93 0.36
N ARG A 187 -5.95 -31.59 1.58
CA ARG A 187 -4.73 -30.81 1.87
C ARG A 187 -3.45 -31.51 1.38
N TRP A 188 -3.45 -32.83 1.32
CA TRP A 188 -2.31 -33.62 0.82
C TRP A 188 -1.92 -33.27 -0.61
N ILE A 189 -2.87 -32.89 -1.47
CA ILE A 189 -2.60 -32.48 -2.86
C ILE A 189 -1.81 -31.16 -2.87
N ASP A 190 -2.06 -30.25 -1.94
CA ASP A 190 -1.32 -28.97 -1.87
C ASP A 190 0.12 -29.23 -1.45
N TYR A 191 0.35 -30.10 -0.45
CA TYR A 191 1.70 -30.49 -0.03
C TYR A 191 2.44 -31.20 -1.16
N ALA A 192 1.77 -32.10 -1.89
CA ALA A 192 2.36 -32.78 -3.04
C ALA A 192 2.73 -31.78 -4.16
N ALA A 193 1.87 -30.81 -4.46
CA ALA A 193 2.13 -29.81 -5.49
C ALA A 193 3.27 -28.85 -5.12
N VAL A 194 3.34 -28.38 -3.87
CA VAL A 194 4.47 -27.57 -3.38
C VAL A 194 5.76 -28.37 -3.41
N GLY A 195 5.74 -29.60 -2.89
CA GLY A 195 6.92 -30.48 -2.88
C GLY A 195 7.44 -30.75 -4.29
N LEU A 196 6.54 -31.06 -5.24
CA LEU A 196 6.88 -31.24 -6.64
C LEU A 196 7.49 -29.96 -7.24
N ALA A 197 6.87 -28.80 -7.04
CA ALA A 197 7.36 -27.54 -7.59
C ALA A 197 8.77 -27.20 -7.10
N VAL A 198 9.01 -27.30 -5.79
CA VAL A 198 10.32 -26.99 -5.20
C VAL A 198 11.39 -27.99 -5.63
N SER A 199 11.10 -29.28 -5.54
CA SER A 199 12.07 -30.34 -5.91
C SER A 199 12.42 -30.28 -7.40
N ALA A 200 11.43 -30.07 -8.28
CA ALA A 200 11.64 -29.96 -9.71
C ALA A 200 12.40 -28.67 -10.09
N GLY A 201 12.13 -27.55 -9.42
CA GLY A 201 12.90 -26.31 -9.59
C GLY A 201 14.37 -26.48 -9.20
N ALA A 202 14.65 -27.12 -8.06
CA ALA A 202 16.02 -27.41 -7.63
C ALA A 202 16.76 -28.33 -8.62
N LEU A 203 16.09 -29.38 -9.12
CA LEU A 203 16.65 -30.28 -10.13
C LEU A 203 16.92 -29.57 -11.45
N SER A 204 16.04 -28.66 -11.89
CA SER A 204 16.22 -27.88 -13.11
C SER A 204 17.48 -27.02 -13.05
N VAL A 205 17.67 -26.29 -11.94
CA VAL A 205 18.88 -25.48 -11.71
C VAL A 205 20.14 -26.36 -11.65
N TYR A 206 20.08 -27.48 -10.93
CA TYR A 206 21.20 -28.42 -10.84
C TYR A 206 21.64 -28.93 -12.22
N TYR A 207 20.69 -29.40 -13.04
CA TYR A 207 21.00 -29.89 -14.38
C TYR A 207 21.46 -28.78 -15.32
N LYS A 208 20.94 -27.56 -15.17
CA LYS A 208 21.38 -26.42 -15.97
C LYS A 208 22.84 -26.07 -15.69
N PHE A 209 23.23 -25.96 -14.42
CA PHE A 209 24.64 -25.72 -14.08
C PHE A 209 25.56 -26.84 -14.57
N LYS A 210 25.09 -28.10 -14.51
CA LYS A 210 25.88 -29.22 -15.05
C LYS A 210 26.06 -29.15 -16.57
N ALA A 211 25.03 -28.69 -17.29
CA ALA A 211 25.12 -28.48 -18.73
C ALA A 211 26.10 -27.35 -19.07
N ASP A 212 26.03 -26.24 -18.32
CA ASP A 212 26.90 -25.07 -18.51
C ASP A 212 28.38 -25.42 -18.23
N ASP A 213 28.66 -26.14 -17.14
CA ASP A 213 30.03 -26.64 -16.83
C ASP A 213 30.62 -27.49 -17.95
N LEU A 214 29.80 -28.38 -18.53
CA LEU A 214 30.20 -29.26 -19.64
C LEU A 214 30.37 -28.48 -20.94
N TYR A 215 29.56 -27.44 -21.16
CA TYR A 215 29.69 -26.57 -22.31
C TYR A 215 30.97 -25.73 -22.24
N ASP A 216 31.32 -25.22 -21.06
CA ASP A 216 32.57 -24.52 -20.82
C ASP A 216 33.79 -25.44 -21.00
N ALA A 217 33.68 -26.70 -20.59
CA ALA A 217 34.70 -27.71 -20.88
C ALA A 217 34.84 -27.98 -22.38
N TYR A 218 33.72 -28.04 -23.12
CA TYR A 218 33.70 -28.17 -24.57
C TYR A 218 34.37 -26.97 -25.26
N LEU A 219 34.07 -25.74 -24.86
CA LEU A 219 34.69 -24.53 -25.41
C LEU A 219 36.20 -24.50 -25.21
N ARG A 220 36.69 -25.03 -24.07
CA ARG A 220 38.13 -25.08 -23.77
C ARG A 220 38.88 -26.20 -24.49
N THR A 221 38.28 -27.38 -24.61
CA THR A 221 38.96 -28.59 -25.10
C THR A 221 38.69 -28.87 -26.58
N GLY A 222 37.56 -28.40 -27.11
CA GLY A 222 37.08 -28.75 -28.44
C GLY A 222 36.58 -30.19 -28.57
N ASP A 223 36.44 -30.94 -27.47
CA ASP A 223 36.07 -32.37 -27.52
C ASP A 223 34.59 -32.57 -27.93
N PRO A 224 34.30 -33.10 -29.14
CA PRO A 224 32.92 -33.27 -29.60
C PRO A 224 32.11 -34.26 -28.76
N ALA A 225 32.75 -35.16 -27.99
CA ALA A 225 32.05 -36.11 -27.13
C ALA A 225 31.29 -35.45 -25.97
N LEU A 226 31.60 -34.18 -25.65
CA LEU A 226 30.91 -33.41 -24.62
C LEU A 226 29.55 -32.88 -25.09
N ARG A 227 29.36 -32.63 -26.39
CA ARG A 227 28.11 -32.06 -26.94
C ARG A 227 26.86 -32.89 -26.60
N PRO A 228 26.82 -34.23 -26.83
CA PRO A 228 25.64 -35.02 -26.51
C PRO A 228 25.30 -35.00 -25.01
N ARG A 229 26.31 -34.84 -24.15
CA ARG A 229 26.12 -34.77 -22.68
C ARG A 229 25.51 -33.44 -22.27
N VAL A 230 25.95 -32.32 -22.86
CA VAL A 230 25.35 -31.00 -22.65
C VAL A 230 23.85 -31.04 -22.99
N THR A 231 23.52 -31.53 -24.19
CA THR A 231 22.11 -31.65 -24.63
C THR A 231 21.29 -32.52 -23.68
N ALA A 232 21.82 -33.67 -23.25
CA ALA A 232 21.11 -34.55 -22.32
C ALA A 232 20.83 -33.89 -20.95
N TYR A 233 21.71 -33.00 -20.47
CA TYR A 233 21.47 -32.27 -19.23
C TYR A 233 20.51 -31.10 -19.41
N ASP A 234 20.60 -30.35 -20.52
CA ASP A 234 19.63 -29.29 -20.85
C ASP A 234 18.21 -29.85 -21.03
N ASP A 235 18.05 -31.00 -21.69
CA ASP A 235 16.75 -31.68 -21.84
C ASP A 235 16.14 -32.05 -20.48
N ARG A 236 16.96 -32.59 -19.57
CA ARG A 236 16.52 -32.91 -18.20
C ARG A 236 16.17 -31.66 -17.41
N ALA A 237 16.93 -30.58 -17.58
CA ALA A 237 16.65 -29.30 -16.95
C ALA A 237 15.30 -28.73 -17.43
N LEU A 238 15.01 -28.86 -18.73
CA LEU A 238 13.76 -28.43 -19.35
C LEU A 238 12.56 -29.25 -18.85
N VAL A 239 12.69 -30.59 -18.78
CA VAL A 239 11.64 -31.47 -18.25
C VAL A 239 11.35 -31.15 -16.78
N ALA A 240 12.40 -30.95 -15.98
CA ALA A 240 12.26 -30.56 -14.58
C ALA A 240 11.56 -29.20 -14.43
N LEU A 241 11.89 -28.23 -15.29
CA LEU A 241 11.21 -26.93 -15.31
C LEU A 241 9.72 -27.07 -15.66
N GLY A 242 9.37 -27.92 -16.63
CA GLY A 242 7.98 -28.22 -16.98
C GLY A 242 7.21 -28.83 -15.81
N ALA A 243 7.81 -29.79 -15.10
CA ALA A 243 7.21 -30.39 -13.90
C ALA A 243 6.99 -29.36 -12.78
N MET A 244 7.94 -28.42 -12.60
CA MET A 244 7.79 -27.31 -11.67
C MET A 244 6.57 -26.44 -12.03
N GLN A 245 6.41 -26.08 -13.31
CA GLN A 245 5.29 -25.26 -13.77
C GLN A 245 3.94 -25.94 -13.53
N VAL A 246 3.85 -27.25 -13.73
CA VAL A 246 2.63 -28.02 -13.40
C VAL A 246 2.30 -27.93 -11.91
N GLY A 247 3.30 -28.10 -11.03
CA GLY A 247 3.12 -27.96 -9.58
C GLY A 247 2.60 -26.58 -9.18
N VAL A 248 3.19 -25.52 -9.73
CA VAL A 248 2.74 -24.12 -9.50
C VAL A 248 1.33 -23.89 -10.04
N GLY A 249 1.01 -24.41 -11.24
CA GLY A 249 -0.31 -24.28 -11.85
C GLY A 249 -1.41 -24.93 -11.01
N VAL A 250 -1.17 -26.13 -10.48
CA VAL A 250 -2.11 -26.80 -9.55
C VAL A 250 -2.36 -25.95 -8.31
N LEU A 251 -1.32 -25.36 -7.73
CA LEU A 251 -1.45 -24.48 -6.57
C LEU A 251 -2.27 -23.22 -6.88
N ALA A 252 -2.01 -22.59 -8.03
CA ALA A 252 -2.73 -21.39 -8.45
C ALA A 252 -4.23 -21.65 -8.62
N VAL A 253 -4.60 -22.75 -9.31
CA VAL A 253 -6.01 -23.15 -9.49
C VAL A 253 -6.67 -23.43 -8.14
N ARG A 254 -5.99 -24.17 -7.26
CA ARG A 254 -6.54 -24.49 -5.93
C ARG A 254 -6.68 -23.27 -5.03
N LEU A 255 -5.81 -22.27 -5.16
CA LEU A 255 -5.94 -21.01 -4.44
C LEU A 255 -7.12 -20.18 -4.96
N ALA A 256 -7.32 -20.14 -6.28
CA ALA A 256 -8.44 -19.43 -6.90
C ALA A 256 -9.80 -20.03 -6.50
N LEU A 257 -9.91 -21.37 -6.48
CA LEU A 257 -11.14 -22.08 -6.11
C LEU A 257 -11.40 -22.17 -4.59
N ARG A 258 -10.48 -21.67 -3.76
CA ARG A 258 -10.64 -21.61 -2.29
C ARG A 258 -11.28 -20.30 -1.81
N ARG A 259 -11.52 -19.33 -2.70
CA ARG A 259 -12.29 -18.11 -2.41
C ARG A 259 -13.79 -18.39 -2.55
#